data_AF-A0A969N904-F1
#
_entry.id   AF-A0A969N904-F1
#
_cell.length_a   1.000
_cell.length_b   1.000
_cell.length_c   1.000
_cell.angle_alpha   90.00
_cell.angle_beta   90.00
_cell.angle_gamma   90.00
#
_symmetry.space_group_name_H-M   'P 1'
#
loop_
_entity.id
_entity.type
_entity.pdbx_description
1 polymer ?
#
loop_
_entity_poly.entity_id
_entity_poly.type
_entity_poly.pdbx_seq_one_letter_code
_entity_poly.pdbx_strand_id
1 'polypeptide(L)'
;MLSLLYGVTGGFEQYVGSEFDEALWEQNSPQVFEYLAALKPHLWQQGSTYPPSQARIADLFANGEIWLMPFFVGDAAVRIQEGQFPASTVVYAIPGAMLNDPSFTAIPVNAANPAGAMVVANLLASPEGQLEKLKPEVWGDPPLIDINALSEDLQTDFADVEASYGLPLRDLIADAVPIVNADYTTRLEEDWLRQIATR
;
A
#
# COMPACT_ATOMS: atom_id res chain seq x y z
N MET A 1 0.16 7.88 5.38
CA MET A 1 0.61 9.26 5.70
C MET A 1 1.65 9.77 4.72
N LEU A 2 2.60 8.93 4.29
CA LEU A 2 3.61 9.33 3.31
C LEU A 2 3.00 9.81 1.97
N SER A 3 1.97 9.13 1.46
CA SER A 3 1.15 9.60 0.33
C SER A 3 0.64 11.04 0.48
N LEU A 4 0.24 11.40 1.70
CA LEU A 4 -0.25 12.74 1.99
C LEU A 4 0.89 13.76 2.04
N LEU A 5 2.03 13.40 2.63
CA LEU A 5 3.24 14.22 2.59
C LEU A 5 3.56 14.59 1.15
N TYR A 6 3.66 13.60 0.25
CA TYR A 6 3.92 13.86 -1.17
C TYR A 6 2.84 14.73 -1.81
N GLY A 7 1.56 14.39 -1.57
CA GLY A 7 0.43 15.08 -2.19
C GLY A 7 0.31 16.57 -1.83
N VAL A 8 0.62 16.95 -0.59
CA VAL A 8 0.49 18.35 -0.15
C VAL A 8 1.77 19.17 -0.30
N THR A 9 2.92 18.52 -0.47
CA THR A 9 4.23 19.21 -0.50
C THR A 9 4.89 19.20 -1.87
N GLY A 10 4.24 18.64 -2.89
CA GLY A 10 4.71 18.73 -4.28
C GLY A 10 5.57 17.55 -4.75
N GLY A 11 5.33 16.34 -4.23
CA GLY A 11 5.94 15.11 -4.74
C GLY A 11 7.00 14.49 -3.82
N PHE A 12 7.41 13.27 -4.18
CA PHE A 12 8.37 12.47 -3.40
C PHE A 12 9.83 12.87 -3.65
N GLU A 13 10.10 13.52 -4.80
CA GLU A 13 11.43 13.77 -5.34
C GLU A 13 12.33 14.55 -4.39
N GLN A 14 11.74 15.46 -3.60
CA GLN A 14 12.44 16.25 -2.58
C GLN A 14 12.89 15.43 -1.36
N TYR A 15 12.29 14.26 -1.12
CA TYR A 15 12.59 13.40 0.02
C TYR A 15 13.51 12.23 -0.35
N VAL A 16 13.96 12.16 -1.61
CA VAL A 16 14.86 11.10 -2.09
C VAL A 16 16.25 11.31 -1.49
N GLY A 17 16.79 10.26 -0.88
CA GLY A 17 18.13 10.27 -0.28
C GLY A 17 18.28 9.19 0.77
N SER A 18 19.52 8.92 1.19
CA SER A 18 19.79 7.99 2.28
C SER A 18 19.56 8.60 3.66
N GLU A 19 19.59 9.94 3.77
CA GLU A 19 19.50 10.66 5.04
C GLU A 19 18.16 11.37 5.18
N PHE A 20 17.74 11.55 6.43
CA PHE A 20 16.62 12.41 6.79
C PHE A 20 17.04 13.89 6.72
N ASP A 21 16.23 14.72 6.06
CA ASP A 21 16.44 16.17 6.00
C ASP A 21 15.48 16.86 6.99
N GLU A 22 16.04 17.22 8.15
CA GLU A 22 15.29 17.87 9.22
C GLU A 22 14.75 19.24 8.83
N ALA A 23 15.51 20.02 8.05
CA ALA A 23 15.08 21.35 7.62
C ALA A 23 13.91 21.26 6.63
N LEU A 24 13.99 20.30 5.69
CA LEU A 24 12.88 20.01 4.79
C LEU A 24 11.65 19.51 5.55
N TRP A 25 11.84 18.65 6.55
CA TRP A 25 10.76 18.17 7.40
C TRP A 25 10.06 19.30 8.16
N GLU A 26 10.80 20.19 8.80
CA GLU A 26 10.25 21.35 9.52
C GLU A 26 9.47 22.28 8.60
N GLN A 27 9.93 22.45 7.36
CA GLN A 27 9.25 23.25 6.34
C GLN A 27 7.93 22.63 5.88
N ASN A 28 7.90 21.32 5.67
CA ASN A 28 6.83 20.64 4.94
C ASN A 28 5.81 19.93 5.83
N SER A 29 6.23 19.37 6.97
CA SER A 29 5.35 18.61 7.86
C SER A 29 4.13 19.41 8.38
N PRO A 30 4.18 20.74 8.64
CA PRO A 30 2.99 21.47 9.07
C PRO A 30 1.83 21.38 8.09
N GLN A 31 2.12 21.38 6.78
CA GLN A 31 1.10 21.31 5.72
C GLN A 31 0.32 19.99 5.77
N VAL A 32 0.98 18.90 6.18
CA VAL A 32 0.35 17.58 6.36
C VAL A 32 -0.67 17.63 7.50
N PHE A 33 -0.28 18.14 8.65
CA PHE A 33 -1.15 18.16 9.84
C PHE A 33 -2.27 19.20 9.74
N GLU A 34 -2.02 20.32 9.06
CA GLU A 34 -3.06 21.28 8.70
C GLU A 34 -4.11 20.65 7.79
N TYR A 35 -3.69 19.89 6.78
CA TYR A 35 -4.60 19.16 5.90
C TYR A 35 -5.41 18.11 6.67
N LEU A 36 -4.76 17.31 7.53
CA LEU A 36 -5.43 16.30 8.35
C LEU A 36 -6.46 16.92 9.30
N ALA A 37 -6.13 18.06 9.92
CA ALA A 37 -7.05 18.79 10.77
C ALA A 37 -8.26 19.32 9.97
N ALA A 38 -8.03 19.85 8.75
CA ALA A 38 -9.09 20.30 7.86
C ALA A 38 -9.97 19.15 7.34
N LEU A 39 -9.43 17.93 7.23
CA LEU A 39 -10.17 16.75 6.79
C LEU A 39 -11.12 16.21 7.87
N LYS A 40 -10.84 16.46 9.16
CA LYS A 40 -11.58 15.90 10.31
C LYS A 40 -13.11 15.97 10.17
N PRO A 41 -13.75 17.09 9.77
CA PRO A 41 -15.21 17.19 9.64
C PRO A 41 -15.81 16.29 8.55
N HIS A 42 -14.99 15.83 7.59
CA HIS A 42 -15.39 14.99 6.47
C HIS A 42 -15.17 13.49 6.73
N LEU A 43 -14.54 13.13 7.85
CA LEU A 43 -14.32 11.74 8.24
C LEU A 43 -15.60 11.13 8.84
N TRP A 44 -15.61 9.80 8.93
CA TRP A 44 -16.68 9.07 9.61
C TRP A 44 -16.95 9.65 11.01
N GLN A 45 -18.24 9.84 11.34
CA GLN A 45 -18.66 10.48 12.59
C GLN A 45 -17.98 11.85 12.85
N GLN A 46 -17.73 12.63 11.80
CA GLN A 46 -17.08 13.95 11.85
C GLN A 46 -15.70 13.92 12.54
N GLY A 47 -15.02 12.77 12.48
CA GLY A 47 -13.72 12.56 13.12
C GLY A 47 -13.76 12.60 14.64
N SER A 48 -14.94 12.40 15.27
CA SER A 48 -15.05 12.23 16.73
C SER A 48 -14.43 10.92 17.23
N THR A 49 -14.22 9.97 16.33
CA THR A 49 -13.54 8.71 16.58
C THR A 49 -12.89 8.21 15.29
N TYR A 50 -11.95 7.29 15.42
CA TYR A 50 -11.28 6.62 14.30
C TYR A 50 -11.52 5.10 14.42
N PRO A 51 -11.87 4.41 13.32
CA PRO A 51 -11.97 2.96 13.33
C PRO A 51 -10.66 2.31 13.80
N PRO A 52 -10.71 1.31 14.70
CA PRO A 52 -9.51 0.76 15.34
C PRO A 52 -8.73 -0.23 14.45
N SER A 53 -9.27 -0.60 13.29
CA SER A 53 -8.68 -1.61 12.42
C SER A 53 -9.15 -1.47 10.97
N GLN A 54 -8.34 -1.99 10.04
CA GLN A 54 -8.68 -2.06 8.62
C GLN A 54 -9.98 -2.85 8.37
N ALA A 55 -10.19 -3.95 9.12
CA ALA A 55 -11.42 -4.73 9.05
C ALA A 55 -12.65 -3.89 9.41
N ARG A 56 -12.57 -3.04 10.44
CA ARG A 56 -13.68 -2.16 10.79
C ARG A 56 -13.93 -1.10 9.71
N ILE A 57 -12.89 -0.54 9.09
CA ILE A 57 -13.05 0.40 7.97
C ILE A 57 -13.74 -0.30 6.79
N ALA A 58 -13.36 -1.55 6.49
CA ALA A 58 -13.99 -2.35 5.44
C ALA A 58 -15.49 -2.60 5.72
N ASP A 59 -15.87 -2.90 6.96
CA ASP A 59 -17.29 -3.04 7.34
C ASP A 59 -18.07 -1.74 7.12
N LEU A 60 -17.49 -0.59 7.50
CA LEU A 60 -18.11 0.71 7.29
C LEU A 60 -18.34 1.00 5.80
N PHE A 61 -17.35 0.66 4.96
CA PHE A 61 -17.46 0.84 3.52
C PHE A 61 -18.51 -0.11 2.91
N ALA A 62 -18.49 -1.40 3.29
CA ALA A 62 -19.46 -2.39 2.85
C ALA A 62 -20.91 -2.00 3.19
N ASN A 63 -21.12 -1.38 4.35
CA ASN A 63 -22.43 -0.88 4.79
C ASN A 63 -22.80 0.51 4.23
N GLY A 64 -21.93 1.14 3.43
CA GLY A 64 -22.14 2.47 2.86
C GLY A 64 -22.06 3.61 3.89
N GLU A 65 -21.47 3.39 5.07
CA GLU A 65 -21.27 4.43 6.09
C GLU A 65 -20.11 5.38 5.75
N ILE A 66 -19.19 4.94 4.89
CA ILE A 66 -18.12 5.76 4.32
C ILE A 66 -18.07 5.58 2.80
N TRP A 67 -17.67 6.63 2.09
CA TRP A 67 -17.62 6.63 0.62
C TRP A 67 -16.25 6.25 0.05
N LEU A 68 -15.19 6.41 0.84
CA LEU A 68 -13.80 6.19 0.41
C LEU A 68 -12.99 5.59 1.54
N MET A 69 -12.12 4.63 1.22
CA MET A 69 -11.13 4.06 2.13
C MET A 69 -9.84 3.71 1.38
N PRO A 70 -8.67 3.80 2.02
CA PRO A 70 -7.45 3.19 1.48
C PRO A 70 -7.56 1.67 1.56
N PHE A 71 -7.17 0.96 0.50
CA PHE A 71 -7.24 -0.49 0.42
C PHE A 71 -6.14 -1.06 -0.49
N PHE A 72 -5.77 -2.32 -0.29
CA PHE A 72 -4.92 -3.06 -1.22
C PHE A 72 -5.71 -3.40 -2.49
N VAL A 73 -5.13 -3.18 -3.66
CA VAL A 73 -5.84 -3.29 -4.94
C VAL A 73 -6.31 -4.73 -5.21
N GLY A 74 -5.44 -5.73 -4.95
CA GLY A 74 -5.79 -7.15 -5.10
C GLY A 74 -6.97 -7.52 -4.20
N ASP A 75 -6.88 -7.19 -2.91
CA ASP A 75 -7.94 -7.46 -1.94
C ASP A 75 -9.28 -6.78 -2.32
N ALA A 76 -9.24 -5.58 -2.90
CA ALA A 76 -10.46 -4.88 -3.31
C ALA A 76 -11.22 -5.68 -4.38
N ALA A 77 -10.51 -6.19 -5.39
CA ALA A 77 -11.12 -7.01 -6.44
C ALA A 77 -11.74 -8.29 -5.87
N VAL A 78 -11.01 -9.00 -4.98
CA VAL A 78 -11.54 -10.21 -4.33
C VAL A 78 -12.84 -9.90 -3.57
N ARG A 79 -12.86 -8.84 -2.77
CA ARG A 79 -14.04 -8.47 -1.98
C ARG A 79 -15.23 -8.05 -2.82
N ILE A 80 -15.00 -7.44 -3.99
CA ILE A 80 -16.07 -7.13 -4.94
C ILE A 80 -16.64 -8.43 -5.52
N GLN A 81 -15.78 -9.36 -5.94
CA GLN A 81 -16.20 -10.64 -6.52
C GLN A 81 -16.98 -11.51 -5.53
N GLU A 82 -16.55 -11.53 -4.26
CA GLU A 82 -17.22 -12.26 -3.18
C GLU A 82 -18.50 -11.57 -2.67
N GLY A 83 -18.82 -10.38 -3.18
CA GLY A 83 -19.98 -9.59 -2.76
C GLY A 83 -19.86 -9.00 -1.35
N GLN A 84 -18.64 -8.95 -0.80
CA GLN A 84 -18.37 -8.27 0.47
C GLN A 84 -18.39 -6.74 0.29
N PHE A 85 -17.94 -6.25 -0.86
CA PHE A 85 -18.08 -4.86 -1.27
C PHE A 85 -19.20 -4.68 -2.29
N PRO A 86 -19.86 -3.51 -2.35
CA PRO A 86 -20.87 -3.24 -3.37
C PRO A 86 -20.30 -3.42 -4.78
N ALA A 87 -21.08 -4.02 -5.69
CA ALA A 87 -20.68 -4.20 -7.09
C ALA A 87 -20.41 -2.87 -7.83
N SER A 88 -20.88 -1.75 -7.29
CA SER A 88 -20.59 -0.39 -7.80
C SER A 88 -19.26 0.19 -7.30
N THR A 89 -18.47 -0.57 -6.54
CA THR A 89 -17.17 -0.12 -6.04
C THR A 89 -16.22 0.13 -7.21
N VAL A 90 -15.56 1.28 -7.19
CA VAL A 90 -14.54 1.66 -8.17
C VAL A 90 -13.20 1.75 -7.45
N VAL A 91 -12.21 1.03 -7.95
CA VAL A 91 -10.83 1.09 -7.48
C VAL A 91 -10.06 2.05 -8.37
N TYR A 92 -9.31 2.97 -7.76
CA TYR A 92 -8.49 3.93 -8.48
C TYR A 92 -7.22 4.26 -7.68
N ALA A 93 -6.16 4.61 -8.41
CA ALA A 93 -4.94 5.15 -7.83
C ALA A 93 -4.98 6.67 -7.81
N ILE A 94 -4.39 7.28 -6.78
CA ILE A 94 -4.18 8.73 -6.74
C ILE A 94 -2.83 9.01 -7.39
N PRO A 95 -2.77 9.74 -8.53
CA PRO A 95 -1.52 10.05 -9.20
C PRO A 95 -0.53 10.73 -8.25
N GLY A 96 0.72 10.24 -8.24
CA GLY A 96 1.79 10.79 -7.39
C GLY A 96 1.66 10.48 -5.89
N ALA A 97 0.64 9.72 -5.47
CA ALA A 97 0.41 9.41 -4.05
C ALA A 97 0.22 7.90 -3.77
N MET A 98 0.02 7.08 -4.81
CA MET A 98 0.05 5.63 -4.66
C MET A 98 1.47 5.15 -4.37
N LEU A 99 1.69 4.52 -3.22
CA LEU A 99 3.02 4.05 -2.83
C LEU A 99 3.30 2.67 -3.43
N ASN A 100 4.51 2.50 -3.95
CA ASN A 100 5.09 1.19 -4.19
C ASN A 100 5.78 0.73 -2.88
N ASP A 101 5.04 -0.02 -2.07
CA ASP A 101 5.46 -0.52 -0.75
C ASP A 101 5.70 -2.04 -0.78
N PRO A 102 6.87 -2.51 -1.25
CA PRO A 102 7.14 -3.93 -1.31
C PRO A 102 7.40 -4.50 0.09
N SER A 103 6.83 -5.66 0.37
CA SER A 103 7.24 -6.48 1.53
C SER A 103 8.57 -7.18 1.27
N PHE A 104 9.43 -7.25 2.29
CA PHE A 104 10.76 -7.86 2.20
C PHE A 104 10.87 -9.16 3.01
N THR A 105 11.62 -10.13 2.50
CA THR A 105 12.01 -11.33 3.24
C THR A 105 13.40 -11.13 3.82
N ALA A 106 13.56 -11.32 5.14
CA ALA A 106 14.84 -11.18 5.83
C ALA A 106 15.24 -12.46 6.57
N ILE A 107 16.54 -12.75 6.63
CA ILE A 107 17.12 -13.85 7.42
C ILE A 107 17.82 -13.22 8.62
N PRO A 108 17.34 -13.44 9.85
CA PRO A 108 17.99 -12.92 11.05
C PRO A 108 19.43 -13.42 11.20
N VAL A 109 20.32 -12.58 11.70
CA VAL A 109 21.75 -12.94 11.92
C VAL A 109 21.94 -14.13 12.87
N ASN A 110 20.95 -14.43 13.69
CA ASN A 110 20.92 -15.55 14.64
C ASN A 110 20.00 -16.70 14.19
N ALA A 111 19.63 -16.79 12.91
CA ALA A 111 18.81 -17.87 12.38
C ALA A 111 19.46 -19.23 12.66
N ALA A 112 18.69 -20.17 13.23
CA ALA A 112 19.19 -21.50 13.58
C ALA A 112 19.58 -22.35 12.34
N ASN A 113 19.00 -22.04 11.17
CA ASN A 113 19.32 -22.68 9.89
C ASN A 113 19.34 -21.64 8.75
N PRO A 114 20.44 -20.89 8.57
CA PRO A 114 20.51 -19.85 7.54
C PRO A 114 20.47 -20.42 6.13
N ALA A 115 21.08 -21.60 5.90
CA ALA A 115 21.06 -22.24 4.58
C ALA A 115 19.64 -22.66 4.16
N GLY A 116 18.87 -23.25 5.07
CA GLY A 116 17.46 -23.57 4.81
C GLY A 116 16.61 -22.33 4.57
N ALA A 117 16.84 -21.25 5.32
CA ALA A 117 16.15 -19.98 5.11
C ALA A 117 16.47 -19.37 3.73
N MET A 118 17.71 -19.49 3.24
CA MET A 118 18.07 -19.05 1.88
C MET A 118 17.35 -19.85 0.79
N VAL A 119 17.12 -21.16 0.99
CA VAL A 119 16.34 -21.98 0.04
C VAL A 119 14.90 -21.48 -0.03
N VAL A 120 14.28 -21.18 1.11
CA VAL A 120 12.92 -20.61 1.16
C VAL A 120 12.89 -19.24 0.49
N ALA A 121 13.87 -18.36 0.77
CA ALA A 121 13.95 -17.05 0.14
C ALA A 121 14.04 -17.16 -1.40
N ASN A 122 14.85 -18.10 -1.91
CA ASN A 122 14.93 -18.36 -3.35
C ASN A 122 13.61 -18.86 -3.94
N LEU A 123 12.87 -19.71 -3.21
CA LEU A 123 11.56 -20.19 -3.64
C LEU A 123 10.54 -19.04 -3.70
N LEU A 124 10.49 -18.20 -2.67
CA LEU A 124 9.58 -17.05 -2.63
C LEU A 124 9.88 -16.06 -3.76
N ALA A 125 11.16 -15.88 -4.12
CA ALA A 125 11.59 -14.99 -5.19
C ALA A 125 11.53 -15.62 -6.60
N SER A 126 11.21 -16.91 -6.73
CA SER A 126 11.15 -17.57 -8.04
C SER A 126 9.95 -17.10 -8.86
N PRO A 127 9.97 -17.24 -10.20
CA PRO A 127 8.82 -16.92 -11.04
C PRO A 127 7.53 -17.64 -10.59
N GLU A 128 7.63 -18.92 -10.25
CA GLU A 128 6.51 -19.74 -9.77
C GLU A 128 6.04 -19.27 -8.40
N GLY A 129 6.96 -18.91 -7.49
CA GLY A 129 6.61 -18.35 -6.19
C GLY A 129 5.90 -17.01 -6.30
N GLN A 130 6.34 -16.14 -7.21
CA GLN A 130 5.69 -14.86 -7.49
C GLN A 130 4.34 -15.04 -8.19
N LEU A 131 4.20 -16.03 -9.07
CA LEU A 131 2.91 -16.38 -9.68
C LEU A 131 1.93 -16.91 -8.64
N GLU A 132 2.37 -17.79 -7.75
CA GLU A 132 1.54 -18.30 -6.66
C GLU A 132 1.12 -17.17 -5.70
N LYS A 133 2.03 -16.25 -5.38
CA LYS A 133 1.74 -15.05 -4.58
C LYS A 133 0.68 -14.15 -5.25
N LEU A 134 0.71 -14.00 -6.57
CA LEU A 134 -0.25 -13.18 -7.31
C LEU A 134 -1.68 -13.73 -7.26
N LYS A 135 -1.87 -15.01 -6.93
CA LYS A 135 -3.21 -15.61 -6.89
C LYS A 135 -4.02 -15.03 -5.72
N PRO A 136 -5.26 -14.55 -5.96
CA PRO A 136 -6.08 -13.94 -4.93
C PRO A 136 -6.44 -14.90 -3.79
N GLU A 137 -6.56 -16.20 -4.06
CA GLU A 137 -6.83 -17.24 -3.05
C GLU A 137 -5.61 -17.57 -2.16
N VAL A 138 -4.42 -17.07 -2.51
CA VAL A 138 -3.18 -17.30 -1.76
C VAL A 138 -2.76 -16.05 -1.00
N TRP A 139 -2.47 -14.97 -1.72
CA TRP A 139 -2.04 -13.70 -1.14
C TRP A 139 -2.59 -12.51 -1.95
N GLY A 140 -2.49 -12.57 -3.27
CA GLY A 140 -3.05 -11.56 -4.17
C GLY A 140 -2.22 -10.30 -4.35
N ASP A 141 -0.94 -10.38 -4.00
CA ASP A 141 0.00 -9.28 -4.10
C ASP A 141 0.70 -9.27 -5.47
N PRO A 142 0.94 -8.09 -6.07
CA PRO A 142 1.69 -7.98 -7.32
C PRO A 142 3.09 -8.62 -7.24
N PRO A 143 3.59 -9.18 -8.36
CA PRO A 143 4.94 -9.73 -8.42
C PRO A 143 6.00 -8.62 -8.38
N LEU A 144 7.16 -8.93 -7.82
CA LEU A 144 8.32 -8.04 -7.74
C LEU A 144 9.38 -8.32 -8.84
N ILE A 145 9.03 -9.13 -9.83
CA ILE A 145 9.90 -9.56 -10.93
C ILE A 145 9.44 -8.95 -12.26
N ASP A 146 10.37 -8.78 -13.20
CA ASP A 146 10.04 -8.36 -14.55
C ASP A 146 9.43 -9.54 -15.33
N ILE A 147 8.11 -9.51 -15.48
CA ILE A 147 7.34 -10.53 -16.21
C ILE A 147 7.81 -10.64 -17.67
N ASN A 148 8.25 -9.55 -18.30
CA ASN A 148 8.68 -9.57 -19.70
C ASN A 148 9.99 -10.34 -19.91
N ALA A 149 10.75 -10.59 -18.84
CA ALA A 149 11.97 -11.39 -18.88
C ALA A 149 11.73 -12.90 -18.72
N LEU A 150 10.47 -13.33 -18.50
CA LEU A 150 10.09 -14.74 -18.29
C LEU A 150 9.79 -15.46 -19.62
N SER A 151 9.60 -16.78 -19.57
CA SER A 151 9.12 -17.56 -20.71
C SER A 151 7.69 -17.16 -21.13
N GLU A 152 7.32 -17.40 -22.39
CA GLU A 152 5.98 -17.11 -22.91
C GLU A 152 4.86 -17.81 -22.11
N ASP A 153 5.10 -19.05 -21.67
CA ASP A 153 4.17 -19.81 -20.83
C ASP A 153 3.91 -19.07 -19.50
N LEU A 154 4.97 -18.66 -18.79
CA LEU A 154 4.82 -17.93 -17.52
C LEU A 154 4.17 -16.56 -17.74
N GLN A 155 4.53 -15.84 -18.80
CA GLN A 155 3.89 -14.56 -19.14
C GLN A 155 2.38 -14.73 -19.33
N THR A 156 1.96 -15.83 -19.95
CA THR A 156 0.55 -16.17 -20.13
C THR A 156 -0.11 -16.49 -18.80
N ASP A 157 0.51 -17.32 -17.95
CA ASP A 157 -0.01 -17.64 -16.63
C ASP A 157 -0.20 -16.39 -15.75
N PHE A 158 0.76 -15.46 -15.77
CA PHE A 158 0.64 -14.18 -15.06
C PHE A 158 -0.54 -13.34 -15.60
N ALA A 159 -0.68 -13.26 -16.92
CA ALA A 159 -1.77 -12.52 -17.55
C ALA A 159 -3.15 -13.11 -17.25
N ASP A 160 -3.26 -14.45 -17.21
CA ASP A 160 -4.50 -15.15 -16.88
C ASP A 160 -4.92 -14.89 -15.42
N VAL A 161 -3.97 -14.94 -14.48
CA VAL A 161 -4.25 -14.59 -13.08
C VAL A 161 -4.63 -13.11 -12.95
N GLU A 162 -3.93 -12.19 -13.61
CA GLU A 162 -4.28 -10.77 -13.58
C GLU A 162 -5.69 -10.51 -14.14
N ALA A 163 -6.05 -11.13 -15.26
CA ALA A 163 -7.37 -11.02 -15.85
C ALA A 163 -8.47 -11.51 -14.90
N SER A 164 -8.17 -12.50 -14.04
CA SER A 164 -9.14 -13.04 -13.08
C SER A 164 -9.61 -12.03 -12.03
N TYR A 165 -8.84 -10.96 -11.76
CA TYR A 165 -9.25 -9.90 -10.83
C TYR A 165 -10.39 -9.02 -11.36
N GLY A 166 -10.58 -8.96 -12.69
CA GLY A 166 -11.56 -8.06 -13.29
C GLY A 166 -11.24 -6.57 -13.11
N LEU A 167 -10.02 -6.24 -12.69
CA LEU A 167 -9.47 -4.88 -12.57
C LEU A 167 -8.16 -4.80 -13.34
N PRO A 168 -7.84 -3.64 -13.95
CA PRO A 168 -6.57 -3.44 -14.64
C PRO A 168 -5.45 -3.19 -13.61
N LEU A 169 -5.01 -4.24 -12.90
CA LEU A 169 -4.07 -4.12 -11.78
C LEU A 169 -2.78 -3.40 -12.19
N ARG A 170 -2.19 -3.74 -13.34
CA ARG A 170 -0.98 -3.09 -13.86
C ARG A 170 -1.17 -1.59 -14.10
N ASP A 171 -2.30 -1.18 -14.67
CA ASP A 171 -2.58 0.24 -14.92
C ASP A 171 -2.77 0.99 -13.60
N LEU A 172 -3.42 0.36 -12.61
CA LEU A 172 -3.62 0.95 -11.29
C LEU A 172 -2.30 1.20 -10.56
N ILE A 173 -1.26 0.40 -10.78
CA ILE A 173 0.02 0.54 -10.10
C ILE A 173 1.13 1.20 -10.94
N ALA A 174 0.85 1.55 -12.20
CA ALA A 174 1.86 2.04 -13.14
C ALA A 174 2.58 3.32 -12.67
N ASP A 175 1.83 4.23 -12.04
CA ASP A 175 2.34 5.52 -11.55
C ASP A 175 2.66 5.50 -10.03
N ALA A 176 2.90 4.30 -9.47
CA ALA A 176 3.25 4.18 -8.07
C ALA A 176 4.61 4.85 -7.78
N VAL A 177 4.66 5.64 -6.71
CA VAL A 177 5.84 6.39 -6.27
C VAL A 177 6.57 5.63 -5.16
N PRO A 178 7.90 5.81 -5.00
CA PRO A 178 8.66 5.04 -4.04
C PRO A 178 8.41 5.45 -2.59
N ILE A 179 8.77 4.56 -1.68
CA ILE A 179 9.01 4.89 -0.27
C ILE A 179 10.40 5.54 -0.14
N VAL A 180 10.48 6.59 0.66
CA VAL A 180 11.71 7.34 0.96
C VAL A 180 12.32 6.87 2.28
N ASN A 181 13.34 7.57 2.79
CA ASN A 181 13.96 7.23 4.07
C ASN A 181 12.89 6.99 5.17
N ALA A 182 13.01 5.87 5.89
CA ALA A 182 12.03 5.39 6.86
C ALA A 182 11.81 6.35 8.05
N ASP A 183 12.75 7.25 8.33
CA ASP A 183 12.63 8.26 9.38
C ASP A 183 11.49 9.23 9.07
N TYR A 184 11.19 9.54 7.80
CA TYR A 184 10.03 10.35 7.46
C TYR A 184 8.72 9.68 7.88
N THR A 185 8.57 8.37 7.64
CA THR A 185 7.40 7.61 8.10
C THR A 185 7.32 7.59 9.63
N THR A 186 8.46 7.34 10.29
CA THR A 186 8.55 7.34 11.75
C THR A 186 8.12 8.68 12.35
N ARG A 187 8.61 9.80 11.79
CA ARG A 187 8.22 11.15 12.23
C ARG A 187 6.75 11.45 12.00
N LEU A 188 6.20 11.05 10.85
CA LEU A 188 4.77 11.19 10.55
C LEU A 188 3.90 10.46 11.60
N GLU A 189 4.29 9.25 12.00
CA GLU A 189 3.57 8.47 13.02
C GLU A 189 3.64 9.12 14.40
N GLU A 190 4.83 9.55 14.82
CA GLU A 190 5.02 10.25 16.09
C GLU A 190 4.22 11.55 16.16
N ASP A 191 4.24 12.36 15.10
CA ASP A 191 3.49 13.61 15.04
C ASP A 191 1.99 13.40 14.88
N TRP A 192 1.54 12.35 14.18
CA TRP A 192 0.13 11.96 14.15
C TRP A 192 -0.41 11.69 15.56
N LEU A 193 0.32 10.91 16.35
CA LEU A 193 -0.07 10.60 17.74
C LEU A 193 -0.10 11.88 18.60
N ARG A 194 0.87 12.78 18.41
CA ARG A 194 0.98 14.03 19.18
C ARG A 194 -0.08 15.07 18.80
N GLN A 195 -0.45 15.19 17.53
CA GLN A 195 -1.24 16.31 17.02
C GLN A 195 -2.68 15.95 16.67
N ILE A 196 -2.95 14.69 16.30
CA ILE A 196 -4.25 14.25 15.80
C ILE A 196 -4.89 13.20 16.70
N ALA A 197 -4.24 12.06 16.96
CA ALA A 197 -4.89 10.92 17.63
C ALA A 197 -5.31 11.20 19.08
N THR A 198 -4.70 12.21 19.71
CA THR A 198 -4.96 12.63 21.10
C THR A 198 -6.00 13.76 21.22
N ARG A 199 -6.58 14.24 20.11
CA ARG A 199 -7.56 15.34 20.06
C ARG A 199 -8.92 14.93 19.48
#